data_AF-Q6QMT9-F1
#
_entry.id   AF-Q6QMT9-F1
#
_cell.length_a   1.000
_cell.length_b   1.000
_cell.length_c   1.000
_cell.angle_alpha   90.00
_cell.angle_beta   90.00
_cell.angle_gamma   90.00
#
_symmetry.space_group_name_H-M   'P 1'
#
loop_
_entity.id
_entity.type
_entity.pdbx_description
1 polymer ?
#
loop_
_entity_poly.entity_id
_entity_poly.type
_entity_poly.pdbx_seq_one_letter_code
_entity_poly.pdbx_strand_id
1 'polypeptide(L)'
;EIKDKVNSDKVEAVICAPFTLLKDLKEATKGTNIKIGAQNMHFEEKGAFTGEVSPLMLKEIDMDYVVIGHSERRQYFNETDETVNKKVLKALEVGIDPILCVGETLEQREAGKTKDVCKVQVEKALENVLE
;
A
#
# COMPACT_ATOMS: atom_id res chain seq x y z
N GLU A 1 16.25 6.84 16.10
CA GLU A 1 17.50 6.68 15.33
C GLU A 1 17.46 7.27 13.92
N ILE A 2 16.33 7.19 13.19
CA ILE A 2 16.28 7.66 11.80
C ILE A 2 15.86 9.12 11.62
N LYS A 3 15.19 9.74 12.61
CA LYS A 3 14.61 11.10 12.50
C LYS A 3 15.61 12.15 11.96
N ASP A 4 16.81 12.18 12.52
CA ASP A 4 17.82 13.17 12.12
C ASP A 4 18.55 12.79 10.82
N LYS A 5 18.37 11.56 10.33
CA LYS A 5 19.03 11.04 9.10
C LYS A 5 18.20 11.24 7.84
N VAL A 6 16.89 11.47 7.97
CA VAL A 6 15.95 11.53 6.85
C VAL A 6 15.35 12.92 6.64
N ASN A 7 15.91 13.95 7.28
CA ASN A 7 15.45 15.33 7.15
C ASN A 7 15.95 15.96 5.83
N SER A 8 15.22 15.72 4.75
CA SER A 8 15.52 16.21 3.39
C SER A 8 14.22 16.55 2.68
N ASP A 9 14.20 17.68 1.97
CA ASP A 9 13.05 18.09 1.14
C ASP A 9 13.03 17.39 -0.24
N LYS A 10 14.09 16.63 -0.56
CA LYS A 10 14.24 15.94 -1.85
C LYS A 10 13.80 14.48 -1.82
N VAL A 11 13.66 13.90 -0.63
CA VAL A 11 13.36 12.48 -0.44
C VAL A 11 12.28 12.37 0.61
N GLU A 12 11.18 11.72 0.26
CA GLU A 12 10.16 11.36 1.23
C GLU A 12 10.50 10.02 1.89
N ALA A 13 10.52 10.01 3.23
CA ALA A 13 10.81 8.81 4.01
C ALA A 13 9.50 8.23 4.56
N VAL A 14 9.20 6.99 4.20
CA VAL A 14 7.99 6.28 4.64
C VAL A 14 8.37 5.07 5.48
N ILE A 15 7.73 4.90 6.65
CA ILE A 15 7.81 3.66 7.44
C ILE A 15 6.51 2.88 7.28
N CYS A 16 6.59 1.70 6.67
CA CYS A 16 5.45 0.78 6.55
C CYS A 16 5.47 -0.29 7.65
N ALA A 17 4.50 -0.25 8.57
CA ALA A 17 4.52 -1.10 9.77
C ALA A 17 3.22 -1.91 9.96
N PRO A 18 3.24 -2.96 10.80
CA PRO A 18 2.03 -3.70 11.18
C PRO A 18 0.98 -2.78 11.82
N PHE A 19 -0.29 -3.10 11.63
CA PHE A 19 -1.43 -2.31 12.12
C PHE A 19 -1.35 -1.96 13.61
N THR A 20 -0.83 -2.88 14.43
CA THR A 20 -0.70 -2.73 15.87
C THR A 20 0.22 -1.58 16.30
N LEU A 21 1.08 -1.08 15.41
CA LEU A 21 2.05 -0.02 15.70
C LEU A 21 1.71 1.32 15.04
N LEU A 22 0.71 1.37 14.15
CA LEU A 22 0.49 2.53 13.28
C LEU A 22 0.14 3.79 14.07
N LYS A 23 -0.74 3.69 15.07
CA LYS A 23 -1.13 4.82 15.91
C LYS A 23 0.06 5.38 16.69
N ASP A 24 0.86 4.50 17.29
CA ASP A 24 2.03 4.88 18.08
C ASP A 24 3.11 5.51 17.19
N LEU A 25 3.29 4.99 15.97
CA LEU A 25 4.21 5.57 14.99
C LEU A 25 3.75 6.95 14.52
N LYS A 26 2.46 7.11 14.20
CA LYS A 26 1.90 8.43 13.84
C LYS A 26 2.12 9.45 14.95
N GLU A 27 1.92 9.07 16.21
CA GLU A 27 2.24 9.95 17.35
C GLU A 27 3.74 10.25 17.43
N ALA A 28 4.57 9.21 17.36
CA ALA A 28 6.01 9.33 17.50
C ALA A 28 6.66 10.16 16.38
N THR A 29 6.07 10.23 15.19
CA THR A 29 6.61 11.00 14.05
C THR A 29 5.97 12.37 13.88
N LYS A 30 5.06 12.80 14.76
CA LYS A 30 4.52 14.17 14.74
C LYS A 30 5.65 15.21 14.76
N GLY A 31 5.52 16.21 13.89
CA GLY A 31 6.51 17.30 13.73
C GLY A 31 7.78 16.91 12.97
N THR A 32 7.84 15.70 12.41
CA THR A 32 8.92 15.27 11.50
C THR A 32 8.42 15.17 10.06
N ASN A 33 9.33 15.01 9.10
CA ASN A 33 9.00 14.73 7.70
C ASN A 33 8.81 13.23 7.40
N ILE A 34 8.75 12.38 8.43
CA ILE A 34 8.56 10.94 8.26
C ILE A 34 7.07 10.62 8.10
N LYS A 35 6.75 9.99 6.98
CA LYS A 35 5.43 9.48 6.63
C LYS A 35 5.24 8.06 7.15
N ILE A 36 3.99 7.69 7.44
CA ILE A 36 3.65 6.35 7.91
C ILE A 36 2.78 5.66 6.86
N GLY A 37 3.09 4.39 6.62
CA GLY A 37 2.34 3.53 5.72
C GLY A 37 1.75 2.31 6.41
N ALA A 38 0.54 1.92 6.04
CA ALA A 38 -0.01 0.61 6.38
C ALA A 38 0.53 -0.45 5.41
N GLN A 39 0.68 -1.69 5.88
CA GLN A 39 1.18 -2.80 5.05
C GLN A 39 0.11 -3.47 4.17
N ASN A 40 -1.17 -3.16 4.42
CA ASN A 40 -2.32 -3.62 3.66
C ASN A 40 -3.55 -2.78 4.07
N MET A 41 -4.65 -2.90 3.36
CA MET A 41 -6.00 -2.53 3.81
C MET A 41 -7.05 -3.37 3.08
N HIS A 42 -8.27 -3.38 3.59
CA HIS A 42 -9.42 -3.88 2.82
C HIS A 42 -9.99 -2.79 1.91
N PHE A 43 -10.80 -3.16 0.91
CA PHE A 43 -11.44 -2.21 0.00
C PHE A 43 -12.86 -1.81 0.44
N GLU A 44 -13.49 -2.57 1.34
CA GLU A 44 -14.78 -2.19 1.91
C GLU A 44 -14.60 -1.30 3.14
N GLU A 45 -15.42 -0.26 3.28
CA GLU A 45 -15.39 0.67 4.40
C GLU A 45 -15.90 0.05 5.71
N LYS A 46 -16.82 -0.91 5.59
CA LYS A 46 -17.46 -1.64 6.69
C LYS A 46 -18.04 -2.96 6.18
N GLY A 47 -18.19 -3.93 7.07
CA GLY A 47 -18.82 -5.21 6.75
C GLY A 47 -18.33 -6.33 7.66
N ALA A 48 -18.76 -7.55 7.35
CA ALA A 48 -18.39 -8.74 8.11
C ALA A 48 -17.02 -9.30 7.66
N PHE A 49 -15.96 -8.54 7.92
CA PHE A 49 -14.57 -8.85 7.52
C PHE A 49 -13.65 -8.93 8.74
N THR A 50 -13.97 -9.80 9.69
CA THR A 50 -13.19 -9.95 10.93
C THR A 50 -11.70 -10.15 10.65
N GLY A 51 -10.86 -9.28 11.22
CA GLY A 51 -9.41 -9.32 11.07
C GLY A 51 -8.86 -8.35 10.02
N GLU A 52 -9.72 -7.81 9.14
CA GLU A 52 -9.32 -6.78 8.18
C GLU A 52 -9.38 -5.37 8.81
N VAL A 53 -8.56 -4.47 8.27
CA VAL A 53 -8.57 -3.04 8.61
C VAL A 53 -9.18 -2.28 7.43
N SER A 54 -10.21 -1.48 7.71
CA SER A 54 -10.91 -0.71 6.69
C SER A 54 -10.14 0.56 6.31
N PRO A 55 -10.37 1.12 5.11
CA PRO A 55 -9.74 2.37 4.69
C PRO A 55 -10.11 3.55 5.61
N LEU A 56 -11.32 3.54 6.18
CA LEU A 56 -11.76 4.58 7.12
C LEU A 56 -11.02 4.51 8.46
N MET A 57 -10.67 3.31 8.93
CA MET A 57 -9.85 3.15 10.15
C MET A 57 -8.45 3.74 9.95
N LEU A 58 -7.86 3.56 8.76
CA LEU A 58 -6.57 4.17 8.43
C LEU A 58 -6.69 5.69 8.30
N LYS A 59 -7.76 6.19 7.68
CA LYS A 59 -8.04 7.62 7.58
C LYS A 59 -8.22 8.28 8.95
N GLU A 60 -8.85 7.61 9.91
CA GLU A 60 -9.04 8.12 11.28
C GLU A 60 -7.71 8.45 11.98
N ILE A 61 -6.65 7.71 11.66
CA ILE A 61 -5.29 7.95 12.19
C ILE A 61 -4.40 8.74 11.22
N ASP A 62 -5.00 9.42 10.24
CA ASP A 62 -4.30 10.27 9.27
C ASP A 62 -3.21 9.51 8.49
N MET A 63 -3.50 8.28 8.07
CA MET A 63 -2.51 7.45 7.35
C MET A 63 -2.06 8.11 6.05
N ASP A 64 -0.74 8.19 5.82
CA ASP A 64 -0.19 8.81 4.61
C ASP A 64 -0.22 7.84 3.43
N TYR A 65 0.24 6.60 3.66
CA TYR A 65 0.43 5.60 2.61
C TYR A 65 -0.20 4.24 2.93
N VAL A 66 -0.43 3.43 1.90
CA VAL A 66 -0.74 2.00 2.06
C VAL A 66 -0.07 1.15 0.99
N VAL A 67 0.60 0.08 1.40
CA VAL A 67 1.17 -0.92 0.47
C VAL A 67 0.04 -1.80 -0.06
N ILE A 68 -0.07 -1.92 -1.39
CA ILE A 68 -1.12 -2.71 -2.06
C ILE A 68 -0.48 -3.63 -3.10
N GLY A 69 -0.92 -4.89 -3.13
CA GLY A 69 -0.48 -5.86 -4.13
C GLY A 69 0.92 -6.41 -3.89
N HIS A 70 1.42 -6.38 -2.66
CA HIS A 70 2.71 -6.97 -2.29
C HIS A 70 2.78 -8.45 -2.70
N SER A 71 3.94 -8.92 -3.13
CA SER A 71 4.11 -10.29 -3.64
C SER A 71 3.64 -11.36 -2.65
N GLU A 72 3.92 -11.16 -1.36
CA GLU A 72 3.46 -12.05 -0.28
C GLU A 72 1.93 -12.14 -0.22
N ARG A 73 1.20 -11.03 -0.45
CA ARG A 73 -0.27 -11.02 -0.45
C ARG A 73 -0.83 -11.75 -1.66
N ARG A 74 -0.22 -11.55 -2.83
CA ARG A 74 -0.59 -12.26 -4.06
C ARG A 74 -0.34 -13.77 -3.94
N GLN A 75 0.81 -14.16 -3.37
CA GLN A 75 1.23 -15.56 -3.29
C GLN A 75 0.54 -16.33 -2.16
N TYR A 76 0.44 -15.76 -0.96
CA TYR A 76 -0.02 -16.49 0.23
C TYR A 76 -1.46 -16.19 0.62
N PHE A 77 -2.02 -15.07 0.14
CA PHE A 77 -3.35 -14.60 0.53
C PHE A 77 -4.30 -14.44 -0.67
N ASN A 78 -3.93 -14.98 -1.84
CA ASN A 78 -4.71 -14.98 -3.08
C ASN A 78 -5.21 -13.59 -3.50
N GLU A 79 -4.40 -12.56 -3.25
CA GLU A 79 -4.71 -11.22 -3.75
C GLU A 79 -4.55 -11.18 -5.27
N THR A 80 -5.63 -10.86 -5.98
CA THR A 80 -5.69 -10.80 -7.45
C THR A 80 -5.58 -9.36 -7.94
N ASP A 81 -5.31 -9.18 -9.23
CA ASP A 81 -5.30 -7.86 -9.86
C ASP A 81 -6.63 -7.10 -9.67
N GLU A 82 -7.77 -7.80 -9.69
CA GLU A 82 -9.07 -7.20 -9.40
C GLU A 82 -9.16 -6.68 -7.95
N THR A 83 -8.73 -7.48 -6.96
CA THR A 83 -8.75 -7.04 -5.56
C THR A 83 -7.75 -5.92 -5.29
N VAL A 84 -6.59 -5.92 -5.97
CA VAL A 84 -5.61 -4.82 -5.93
C VAL A 84 -6.23 -3.54 -6.47
N ASN A 85 -6.88 -3.59 -7.63
CA ASN A 85 -7.55 -2.42 -8.21
C ASN A 85 -8.61 -1.83 -7.28
N LYS A 86 -9.48 -2.66 -6.69
CA LYS A 86 -10.47 -2.20 -5.71
C LYS A 86 -9.83 -1.46 -4.54
N LYS A 87 -8.70 -1.96 -4.02
CA LYS A 87 -7.96 -1.31 -2.94
C LYS A 87 -7.31 -0.01 -3.40
N VAL A 88 -6.70 0.03 -4.58
CA VAL A 88 -6.10 1.25 -5.14
C VAL A 88 -7.15 2.35 -5.27
N LEU A 89 -8.28 2.05 -5.91
CA LEU A 89 -9.38 3.00 -6.09
C LEU A 89 -9.88 3.52 -4.75
N LYS A 90 -10.12 2.61 -3.79
CA LYS A 90 -10.62 2.99 -2.48
C LYS A 90 -9.60 3.81 -1.69
N ALA A 91 -8.30 3.50 -1.77
CA ALA A 91 -7.24 4.24 -1.08
C ALA A 91 -7.21 5.70 -1.57
N LEU A 92 -7.20 5.89 -2.88
CA LEU A 92 -7.25 7.21 -3.51
C LEU A 92 -8.54 7.97 -3.16
N GLU A 93 -9.70 7.29 -3.21
CA GLU A 93 -11.00 7.87 -2.83
C GLU A 93 -11.01 8.42 -1.40
N VAL A 94 -10.37 7.72 -0.46
CA VAL A 94 -10.31 8.17 0.93
C VAL A 94 -9.15 9.13 1.22
N GLY A 95 -8.27 9.37 0.24
CA GLY A 95 -7.12 10.28 0.34
C GLY A 95 -5.88 9.65 1.00
N ILE A 96 -5.65 8.36 0.80
CA ILE A 96 -4.44 7.65 1.22
C ILE A 96 -3.67 7.24 -0.03
N ASP A 97 -2.38 7.54 -0.09
CA ASP A 97 -1.58 7.27 -1.28
C ASP A 97 -1.18 5.78 -1.36
N PRO A 98 -1.52 5.08 -2.46
CA PRO A 98 -1.18 3.68 -2.62
C PRO A 98 0.28 3.51 -3.08
N ILE A 99 1.06 2.71 -2.35
CA ILE A 99 2.32 2.14 -2.83
C ILE A 99 1.99 0.83 -3.54
N LEU A 100 1.77 0.93 -4.85
CA LEU A 100 1.43 -0.22 -5.69
C LEU A 100 2.67 -1.09 -5.96
N CYS A 101 2.60 -2.36 -5.55
CA CYS A 101 3.62 -3.35 -5.85
C CYS A 101 3.27 -4.17 -7.10
N VAL A 102 4.24 -4.29 -7.99
CA VAL A 102 4.20 -5.16 -9.18
C VAL A 102 5.52 -5.91 -9.31
N GLY A 103 5.48 -7.09 -9.91
CA GLY A 103 6.65 -7.93 -10.07
C GLY A 103 6.31 -9.31 -10.61
N GLU A 104 7.31 -9.91 -11.22
CA GLU A 104 7.28 -11.25 -11.77
C GLU A 104 7.83 -12.30 -10.79
N THR A 105 7.49 -13.56 -11.01
CA THR A 105 8.17 -14.69 -10.36
C THR A 105 9.52 -14.99 -11.01
N LEU A 106 10.39 -15.73 -10.33
CA LEU A 106 11.68 -16.14 -10.89
C LEU A 106 11.50 -16.88 -12.24
N GLU A 107 10.52 -17.78 -12.33
CA GLU A 107 10.19 -18.53 -13.55
C GLU A 107 9.75 -17.60 -14.70
N GLN A 108 8.93 -16.59 -14.40
CA GLN A 108 8.51 -15.60 -15.39
C GLN A 108 9.68 -14.74 -15.86
N ARG A 109 10.61 -14.40 -14.96
CA ARG A 109 11.84 -13.69 -15.29
C ARG A 109 12.74 -14.50 -16.20
N GLU A 110 12.98 -15.76 -15.87
CA GLU A 110 13.78 -16.69 -16.67
C GLU A 110 13.16 -16.95 -18.05
N ALA A 111 11.83 -16.90 -18.15
CA ALA A 111 11.09 -16.95 -19.40
C ALA A 111 11.05 -15.61 -20.17
N GLY A 112 11.71 -14.55 -19.68
CA GLY A 112 11.76 -13.24 -20.33
C GLY A 112 10.46 -12.43 -20.26
N LYS A 113 9.54 -12.76 -19.35
CA LYS A 113 8.19 -12.18 -19.24
C LYS A 113 8.07 -11.00 -18.27
N THR A 114 9.16 -10.56 -17.65
CA THR A 114 9.15 -9.48 -16.62
C THR A 114 8.34 -8.25 -17.07
N LYS A 115 8.60 -7.73 -18.27
CA LYS A 115 7.91 -6.54 -18.76
C LYS A 115 6.41 -6.76 -18.97
N ASP A 116 6.03 -7.92 -19.52
CA ASP A 116 4.63 -8.23 -19.80
C ASP A 116 3.83 -8.41 -18.50
N VAL A 117 4.41 -9.10 -17.52
CA VAL A 117 3.80 -9.31 -16.21
C VAL A 117 3.61 -7.98 -15.48
N CYS A 118 4.66 -7.17 -15.37
CA CYS A 118 4.56 -5.87 -14.71
C CYS A 118 3.60 -4.92 -15.44
N LYS A 119 3.60 -4.92 -16.78
CA LYS A 119 2.67 -4.11 -17.57
C LYS A 119 1.22 -4.46 -17.24
N VAL A 120 0.87 -5.76 -17.30
CA VAL A 120 -0.52 -6.21 -17.02
C VAL A 120 -0.92 -5.84 -15.59
N GLN A 121 -0.05 -6.05 -14.61
CA GLN A 121 -0.35 -5.71 -13.22
C GLN A 121 -0.55 -4.21 -13.02
N VAL A 122 0.26 -3.34 -13.65
CA VAL A 122 0.09 -1.89 -13.60
C VAL A 122 -1.22 -1.46 -14.27
N GLU A 123 -1.47 -1.92 -15.49
CA GLU A 123 -2.68 -1.57 -16.25
C GLU A 123 -3.95 -1.99 -15.48
N LYS A 124 -3.94 -3.19 -14.90
CA LYS A 124 -5.08 -3.70 -14.14
C LYS A 124 -5.25 -2.98 -12.80
N ALA A 125 -4.17 -2.72 -12.08
CA ALA A 125 -4.25 -2.03 -10.79
C ALA A 125 -4.76 -0.58 -10.94
N LEU A 126 -4.42 0.09 -12.04
CA LEU A 126 -4.79 1.49 -12.32
C LEU A 126 -6.05 1.63 -13.19
N GLU A 127 -6.74 0.53 -13.51
CA GLU A 127 -7.97 0.56 -14.28
C GLU A 127 -9.02 1.44 -13.56
N ASN A 128 -9.60 2.41 -14.29
CA ASN A 128 -10.57 3.39 -13.77
C ASN A 128 -10.05 4.39 -12.72
N VAL A 129 -8.73 4.53 -12.54
CA VAL A 129 -8.17 5.67 -11.81
C VAL A 129 -8.36 6.93 -12.66
N LEU A 130 -9.04 7.94 -12.12
CA LEU A 130 -9.29 9.22 -12.78
C LEU A 130 -8.19 10.23 -12.43
N GLU A 131 -7.88 11.13 -13.37
CA GLU A 131 -6.99 12.29 -13.15
C GLU A 131 -7.58 13.34 -12.22
#